data_AF-A0A075GQ76-F1
#
_entry.id   AF-A0A075GQ76-F1
#
_cell.length_a   1.000
_cell.length_b   1.000
_cell.length_c   1.000
_cell.angle_alpha   90.00
_cell.angle_beta   90.00
_cell.angle_gamma   90.00
#
_symmetry.space_group_name_H-M   'P 1'
#
loop_
_entity.id
_entity.type
_entity.pdbx_description
1 polymer ?
#
loop_
_entity_poly.entity_id
_entity_poly.type
_entity_poly.pdbx_seq_one_letter_code
_entity_poly.pdbx_strand_id
1 'polypeptide(L)'
;MLAGFSEGMMLLDAMGAEPSTAFGPAGIGDLYVTSTSPRSRNRTLGEKLGSGLSLEESQGEMHMVAEGVRACRMFNNRARRLGMESPFLAALGGLLDGSIEVEEAVRRMVDSYQG
;
A
#
# COMPACT_ATOMS: atom_id res chain seq x y z
N MET A 1 -7.39 0.96 -6.25
CA MET A 1 -6.40 0.05 -6.85
C MET A 1 -5.60 0.74 -7.95
N LEU A 2 -6.23 1.44 -8.91
CA LEU A 2 -5.52 2.19 -9.96
C LEU A 2 -4.74 3.41 -9.44
N ALA A 3 -5.27 4.16 -8.46
CA ALA A 3 -4.56 5.30 -7.86
C ALA A 3 -3.24 4.88 -7.17
N GLY A 4 -3.29 3.89 -6.28
CA GLY A 4 -2.09 3.34 -5.64
C GLY A 4 -1.06 2.78 -6.62
N PHE A 5 -1.52 2.26 -7.77
CA PHE A 5 -0.62 1.86 -8.86
C PHE A 5 0.08 3.07 -9.48
N SER A 6 -0.68 4.11 -9.85
CA SER A 6 -0.16 5.36 -10.41
C SER A 6 0.88 6.02 -9.50
N GLU A 7 0.58 6.16 -8.20
CA GLU A 7 1.51 6.73 -7.21
C GLU A 7 2.80 5.91 -7.09
N GLY A 8 2.68 4.58 -7.02
CA GLY A 8 3.83 3.70 -6.97
C GLY A 8 4.76 3.90 -8.16
N MET A 9 4.18 4.15 -9.33
CA MET A 9 4.96 4.33 -10.55
C MET A 9 5.65 5.68 -10.63
N MET A 10 4.94 6.75 -10.28
CA MET A 10 5.56 8.08 -10.17
C MET A 10 6.71 8.08 -9.17
N LEU A 11 6.56 7.38 -8.04
CA LEU A 11 7.61 7.25 -7.04
C LEU A 11 8.80 6.41 -7.52
N LEU A 12 8.56 5.30 -8.22
CA LEU A 12 9.63 4.47 -8.78
C LEU A 12 10.44 5.25 -9.83
N ASP A 13 9.76 5.99 -10.71
CA ASP A 13 10.39 6.88 -11.68
C ASP A 13 11.26 7.95 -11.00
N ALA A 14 10.69 8.64 -10.00
CA ALA A 14 11.43 9.64 -9.21
C ALA A 14 12.59 9.05 -8.37
N MET A 15 12.59 7.73 -8.14
CA MET A 15 13.70 7.01 -7.51
C MET A 15 14.79 6.59 -8.50
N GLY A 16 14.61 6.85 -9.80
CA GLY A 16 15.53 6.46 -10.86
C GLY A 16 15.37 5.00 -11.29
N ALA A 17 14.22 4.37 -11.01
CA ALA A 17 13.95 3.02 -11.49
C ALA A 17 13.78 3.05 -13.00
N GLU A 18 14.48 2.17 -13.71
CA GLU A 18 14.36 2.09 -15.16
C GLU A 18 12.97 1.53 -15.54
N PRO A 19 12.21 2.16 -16.46
CA PRO A 19 10.84 1.76 -16.78
C PRO A 19 10.72 0.29 -17.23
N SER A 20 11.73 -0.26 -17.89
CA SER A 20 11.76 -1.68 -18.28
C SER A 20 11.87 -2.65 -17.09
N THR A 21 12.45 -2.19 -15.97
CA THR A 21 12.68 -2.99 -14.75
C THR A 21 11.52 -2.86 -13.77
N ALA A 22 10.98 -1.65 -13.60
CA ALA A 22 9.82 -1.42 -12.74
C ALA A 22 8.52 -2.04 -13.29
N PHE A 23 8.41 -2.22 -14.61
CA PHE A 23 7.21 -2.68 -15.31
C PHE A 23 7.34 -4.11 -15.87
N GLY A 24 8.44 -4.81 -15.58
CA GLY A 24 8.60 -6.21 -15.94
C GLY A 24 7.55 -7.12 -15.26
N PRO A 25 7.38 -8.38 -15.74
CA PRO A 25 6.45 -9.36 -15.15
C PRO A 25 6.64 -9.56 -13.63
N ALA A 26 7.83 -9.30 -13.10
CA ALA A 26 8.13 -9.36 -11.67
C ALA A 26 7.53 -8.19 -10.85
N GLY A 27 7.39 -6.98 -11.43
CA GLY A 27 6.89 -5.80 -10.70
C GLY A 27 5.37 -5.68 -10.72
N ILE A 28 4.76 -5.72 -11.91
CA ILE A 28 3.29 -5.68 -12.08
C ILE A 28 2.65 -7.01 -11.66
N GLY A 29 3.33 -8.13 -11.95
CA GLY A 29 2.85 -9.47 -11.62
C GLY A 29 2.77 -9.68 -10.11
N ASP A 30 3.80 -9.34 -9.34
CA ASP A 30 3.74 -9.47 -7.88
C ASP A 30 2.70 -8.55 -7.26
N LEU A 31 2.53 -7.30 -7.72
CA LEU A 31 1.58 -6.37 -7.11
C LEU A 31 0.11 -6.76 -7.38
N TYR A 32 -0.20 -7.22 -8.59
CA TYR A 32 -1.55 -7.69 -8.97
C TYR A 32 -1.85 -9.10 -8.45
N VAL A 33 -0.90 -10.05 -8.52
CA VAL A 33 -1.07 -11.41 -8.01
C VAL A 33 -1.09 -11.42 -6.47
N THR A 34 -0.28 -10.60 -5.80
CA THR A 34 -0.27 -10.52 -4.32
C THR A 34 -1.50 -9.81 -3.78
N SER A 35 -2.14 -8.90 -4.54
CA SER A 35 -3.40 -8.26 -4.12
C SER A 35 -4.65 -9.12 -4.38
N THR A 36 -4.57 -10.11 -5.28
CA THR A 36 -5.72 -10.96 -5.68
C THR A 36 -5.61 -12.44 -5.27
N SER A 37 -4.44 -12.92 -4.85
CA SER A 37 -4.25 -14.33 -4.46
C SER A 37 -4.85 -14.65 -3.07
N PRO A 38 -5.68 -15.72 -2.96
CA PRO A 38 -6.28 -16.17 -1.68
C PRO A 38 -5.26 -16.59 -0.60
N ARG A 39 -3.99 -16.80 -0.96
CA ARG A 39 -2.90 -17.17 -0.02
C ARG A 39 -1.99 -16.00 0.37
N SER A 40 -2.30 -14.78 -0.09
CA SER A 40 -1.48 -13.60 0.19
C SER A 40 -1.68 -13.12 1.63
N ARG A 41 -0.58 -13.08 2.39
CA ARG A 41 -0.53 -12.47 3.73
C ARG A 41 -1.08 -11.04 3.75
N ASN A 42 -0.86 -10.28 2.67
CA ASN A 42 -1.38 -8.91 2.54
C ASN A 42 -2.91 -8.88 2.37
N ARG A 43 -3.49 -9.88 1.67
CA ARG A 43 -4.94 -9.98 1.52
C ARG A 43 -5.60 -10.32 2.86
N THR A 44 -5.10 -11.32 3.58
CA THR A 44 -5.62 -11.69 4.91
C THR A 44 -5.50 -10.52 5.89
N LEU A 45 -4.38 -9.80 5.86
CA LEU A 45 -4.23 -8.58 6.65
C LEU A 45 -5.27 -7.53 6.26
N GLY A 46 -5.47 -7.29 4.96
CA GLY A 46 -6.48 -6.35 4.47
C GLY A 46 -7.92 -6.73 4.87
N GLU A 47 -8.26 -8.01 4.85
CA GLU A 47 -9.58 -8.51 5.30
C GLU A 47 -9.77 -8.30 6.80
N LYS A 48 -8.74 -8.57 7.62
CA LYS A 48 -8.76 -8.32 9.06
C LYS A 48 -8.90 -6.83 9.40
N LEU A 49 -8.10 -5.99 8.77
CA LEU A 49 -8.22 -4.54 8.89
C LEU A 49 -9.62 -4.05 8.47
N GLY A 50 -10.14 -4.57 7.36
CA GLY A 50 -11.49 -4.29 6.87
C GLY A 50 -12.61 -4.73 7.81
N SER A 51 -12.36 -5.73 8.66
CA SER A 51 -13.30 -6.17 9.71
C SER A 51 -13.25 -5.32 10.99
N GLY A 52 -12.40 -4.30 11.03
CA GLY A 52 -12.25 -3.38 12.16
C GLY A 52 -11.17 -3.77 13.17
N LEU A 53 -10.38 -4.81 12.89
CA LEU A 53 -9.23 -5.15 13.72
C LEU A 53 -8.10 -4.15 13.47
N SER A 54 -7.38 -3.79 14.53
CA SER A 54 -6.16 -3.00 14.43
C SER A 54 -5.04 -3.81 13.74
N LEU A 55 -3.99 -3.10 13.30
CA LEU A 55 -2.80 -3.76 12.75
C LEU A 55 -2.12 -4.68 13.78
N GLU A 56 -2.18 -4.32 15.07
CA GLU A 56 -1.56 -5.07 16.15
C GLU A 56 -2.32 -6.38 16.44
N GLU A 57 -3.65 -6.32 16.52
CA GLU A 57 -4.52 -7.50 16.62
C GLU A 57 -4.38 -8.39 15.38
N SER A 58 -4.35 -7.77 14.19
CA SER A 58 -4.22 -8.51 12.93
C SER A 58 -2.88 -9.23 12.80
N GLN A 59 -1.79 -8.63 13.31
CA GLN A 59 -0.46 -9.24 13.33
C GLN A 59 -0.25 -10.22 14.48
N GLY A 60 -0.93 -10.06 15.61
CA GLY A 60 -0.90 -11.05 16.71
C GLY A 60 -1.35 -12.43 16.25
N GLU A 61 -2.27 -12.48 15.29
CA GLU A 61 -2.74 -13.72 14.65
C GLU A 61 -1.92 -14.15 13.44
N MET A 62 -0.96 -13.33 12.99
CA MET A 62 -0.10 -13.59 11.85
C MET A 62 1.37 -13.65 12.31
N HIS A 63 1.97 -14.84 12.38
CA HIS A 63 3.37 -15.03 12.80
C HIS A 63 4.44 -14.24 12.01
N MET A 64 4.08 -13.51 10.95
CA MET A 64 4.99 -12.65 10.20
C MET A 64 4.35 -11.31 9.80
N VAL A 65 5.10 -10.22 10.00
CA VAL A 65 4.77 -8.87 9.52
C VAL A 65 4.66 -8.90 7.99
N ALA A 66 3.47 -8.59 7.47
CA ALA A 66 3.22 -8.59 6.03
C ALA A 66 4.14 -7.57 5.32
N GLU A 67 4.77 -7.99 4.22
CA GLU A 67 5.74 -7.17 3.47
C GLU A 67 5.14 -5.85 2.99
N GLY A 68 3.82 -5.80 2.75
CA GLY A 68 3.10 -4.60 2.36
C GLY A 68 3.16 -3.47 3.39
N VAL A 69 3.23 -3.78 4.69
CA VAL A 69 3.34 -2.78 5.76
C VAL A 69 4.68 -2.05 5.70
N ARG A 70 5.77 -2.83 5.58
CA ARG A 70 7.13 -2.28 5.47
C ARG A 70 7.30 -1.50 4.18
N ALA A 71 6.80 -2.04 3.06
CA ALA A 71 6.83 -1.36 1.78
C ALA A 71 6.07 -0.03 1.81
N CYS A 72 4.84 0.00 2.33
CA CYS A 72 4.04 1.22 2.45
C CYS A 72 4.77 2.30 3.25
N ARG A 73 5.31 1.97 4.43
CA ARG A 73 6.08 2.92 5.26
C ARG A 73 7.33 3.45 4.53
N MET A 74 8.04 2.57 3.82
CA MET A 74 9.22 2.94 3.03
C MET A 74 8.87 3.92 1.89
N PHE A 75 7.83 3.61 1.11
CA PHE A 75 7.38 4.47 0.01
C PHE A 75 6.84 5.81 0.52
N ASN A 76 6.04 5.83 1.58
CA ASN A 76 5.58 7.07 2.23
C ASN A 76 6.73 7.96 2.73
N ASN A 77 7.78 7.35 3.29
CA ASN A 77 8.97 8.10 3.72
C ASN A 77 9.74 8.64 2.51
N ARG A 78 9.83 7.87 1.42
CA ARG A 78 10.50 8.30 0.20
C ARG A 78 9.74 9.42 -0.51
N ALA A 79 8.42 9.33 -0.64
CA ALA A 79 7.56 10.37 -1.20
C ALA A 79 7.77 11.71 -0.48
N ARG A 80 7.74 11.70 0.86
CA ARG A 80 8.03 12.89 1.69
C ARG A 80 9.40 13.49 1.44
N ARG A 81 10.45 12.67 1.30
CA ARG A 81 11.82 13.15 1.01
C ARG A 81 11.96 13.74 -0.39
N LEU A 82 11.15 13.26 -1.34
CA LEU A 82 11.12 13.76 -2.71
C LEU A 82 10.17 14.96 -2.89
N GLY A 83 9.42 15.34 -1.84
CA GLY A 83 8.41 16.40 -1.92
C GLY A 83 7.22 16.03 -2.81
N MET A 84 6.95 14.74 -3.00
CA MET A 84 5.87 14.25 -3.84
C MET A 84 4.61 13.99 -3.01
N GLU A 85 3.46 14.39 -3.54
CA GLU A 85 2.19 14.00 -2.96
C GLU A 85 1.87 12.55 -3.30
N SER A 86 1.44 11.80 -2.29
CA SER A 86 1.03 10.40 -2.42
C SER A 86 -0.20 10.13 -1.54
N PRO A 87 -1.37 10.73 -1.86
CA PRO A 87 -2.56 10.67 -1.01
C PRO A 87 -3.07 9.25 -0.74
N PHE A 88 -3.00 8.34 -1.71
CA PHE A 88 -3.36 6.93 -1.52
C PHE A 88 -2.41 6.26 -0.53
N LEU A 89 -1.09 6.38 -0.75
CA LEU A 89 -0.09 5.81 0.16
C LEU A 89 -0.19 6.43 1.57
N ALA A 90 -0.48 7.72 1.68
CA ALA A 90 -0.65 8.41 2.94
C ALA A 90 -1.87 7.90 3.70
N ALA A 91 -3.01 7.69 3.03
CA ALA A 91 -4.19 7.08 3.63
C ALA A 91 -3.93 5.64 4.09
N LEU A 92 -3.21 4.85 3.27
CA LEU A 92 -2.85 3.47 3.63
C LEU A 92 -1.90 3.45 4.84
N GLY A 93 -0.89 4.31 4.86
CA GLY A 93 0.02 4.45 6.00
C GLY A 93 -0.73 4.88 7.25
N GLY A 94 -1.67 5.82 7.12
CA GLY A 94 -2.47 6.30 8.24
C GLY A 94 -3.32 5.20 8.87
N LEU A 95 -3.92 4.33 8.05
CA LEU A 95 -4.65 3.15 8.51
C LEU A 95 -3.73 2.15 9.23
N LEU A 96 -2.58 1.85 8.62
CA LEU A 96 -1.61 0.90 9.18
C LEU A 96 -1.01 1.39 10.51
N ASP A 97 -0.82 2.69 10.67
CA ASP A 97 -0.30 3.29 11.89
C ASP A 97 -1.40 3.59 12.93
N GLY A 98 -2.67 3.27 12.63
CA GLY A 98 -3.81 3.48 13.53
C GLY A 98 -4.20 4.95 13.73
N SER A 99 -3.79 5.84 12.81
CA SER A 99 -4.07 7.27 12.87
C SER A 99 -5.39 7.68 12.21
N ILE A 100 -5.95 6.82 11.36
CA ILE A 100 -7.29 6.97 10.77
C ILE A 100 -8.01 5.62 10.76
N GLU A 101 -9.33 5.67 10.90
CA GLU A 101 -10.21 4.50 10.86
C GLU A 101 -10.37 3.94 9.43
N VAL A 102 -10.81 2.68 9.34
CA VAL A 102 -10.90 1.97 8.05
C VAL A 102 -11.83 2.68 7.05
N GLU A 103 -12.96 3.20 7.51
CA GLU A 103 -13.93 3.90 6.65
C GLU A 103 -13.32 5.16 6.04
N GLU A 104 -12.61 5.95 6.87
CA GLU A 104 -11.93 7.16 6.43
C GLU A 104 -10.77 6.84 5.50
N ALA A 105 -10.02 5.78 5.78
CA ALA A 105 -8.94 5.33 4.90
C ALA A 105 -9.46 4.93 3.52
N VAL A 106 -10.53 4.13 3.46
CA VAL A 106 -11.17 3.72 2.20
C VAL A 106 -11.67 4.94 1.44
N ARG A 107 -12.36 5.87 2.11
CA ARG A 107 -12.84 7.11 1.48
C ARG A 107 -11.71 7.91 0.85
N ARG A 108 -10.63 8.19 1.60
CA ARG A 108 -9.46 8.91 1.08
C ARG A 108 -8.78 8.19 -0.08
N MET A 109 -8.67 6.86 -0.02
CA MET A 109 -8.11 6.06 -1.11
C MET A 109 -8.96 6.12 -2.37
N VAL A 110 -10.29 6.17 -2.26
CA VAL A 110 -11.17 6.33 -3.42
C VAL A 110 -11.06 7.74 -4.01
N ASP A 111 -11.05 8.75 -3.15
CA ASP A 111 -10.96 10.17 -3.55
C ASP A 111 -9.61 10.47 -4.24
N SER A 112 -8.53 9.77 -3.87
CA SER A 112 -7.20 9.90 -4.51
C SER A 112 -7.15 9.56 -6.01
N TYR A 113 -8.20 8.94 -6.56
CA TYR A 113 -8.29 8.63 -7.99
C TYR A 113 -8.92 9.76 -8.83
N GLN A 114 -9.61 10.70 -8.19
CA GLN A 114 -10.39 11.76 -8.86
C GLN A 114 -9.62 13.08 -9.01
N GLY A 115 -8.35 13.14 -8.57
CA GLY A 115 -7.48 14.32 -8.61
C GLY A 115 -6.45 14.29 -9.73
#